data_AF-A0A654BPA5-F1
#
_entry.id   AF-A0A654BPA5-F1
#
_cell.length_a   1.000
_cell.length_b   1.000
_cell.length_c   1.000
_cell.angle_alpha   90.00
_cell.angle_beta   90.00
_cell.angle_gamma   90.00
#
_symmetry.space_group_name_H-M   'P 1'
#
loop_
_entity.id
_entity.type
_entity.pdbx_description
1 polymer ?
#
loop_
_entity_poly.entity_id
_entity_poly.type
_entity_poly.pdbx_seq_one_letter_code
_entity_poly.pdbx_strand_id
1 'polypeptide(L)'
;MGSILEMLIVLVGAALLTVQGIKEDIAAEHQNLLQIEGQNIASINSALGSYITNNYALLVPAGFSQTTSTPIAAPTLAQLSAQSNNKVSFKNGPFWGGTYQIALSIVPDNCSTASGNCHIASQIYPSLPLISTRDNKPDIAGAGALAAAGGAQFGYSTNSAPGTIKGIHGAWSVPNPVGNKAGMVLAINGFGADGNSPYYRRDGSLPLTGTMNANNQDMQNVGNVTLSAGKVMKLQGGNSLQIDNGAMYYGDPMNAAVRTKGTFYVQNYQGTGPAPINVGDVNSSGTLNGNTLTVNTANANVANINASAGNCGWNGVTIRNNLMYVCNKWGNWVGVSSLVTNQSADSQYSGWYNGWGVAPPACGPGGSAWYRITPQSLTTDYSNHNPPIAGARFSMGWNGSQWIVQIYDVLADGANTLVADQLGLQVQVDVGCNYSNQ
;
A
#
# COMPACT_ATOMS: atom_id res chain seq x y z
N MET A 1 -67.23 -59.43 43.72
CA MET A 1 -66.20 -60.49 43.82
C MET A 1 -65.78 -60.81 42.40
N GLY A 2 -64.57 -60.42 41.99
CA GLY A 2 -64.09 -60.75 40.64
C GLY A 2 -64.00 -62.26 40.49
N SER A 3 -64.46 -62.76 39.35
CA SER A 3 -64.37 -64.18 39.02
C SER A 3 -62.89 -64.61 39.04
N ILE A 4 -62.59 -65.86 39.44
CA ILE A 4 -61.24 -66.44 39.37
C ILE A 4 -60.63 -66.24 37.96
N LEU A 5 -61.48 -66.22 36.93
CA LEU A 5 -61.09 -65.97 35.55
C LEU A 5 -60.54 -64.54 35.31
N GLU A 6 -61.14 -63.51 35.92
CA GLU A 6 -60.67 -62.13 35.81
C GLU A 6 -59.35 -61.91 36.54
N MET A 7 -59.18 -62.53 37.72
CA MET A 7 -57.90 -62.49 38.44
C MET A 7 -56.77 -63.13 37.63
N LEU A 8 -57.04 -64.23 36.93
CA LEU A 8 -56.07 -64.92 36.06
C LEU A 8 -55.64 -64.06 34.86
N ILE A 9 -56.60 -63.39 34.22
CA ILE A 9 -56.31 -62.50 33.07
C ILE A 9 -55.48 -61.29 33.52
N VAL A 10 -55.80 -60.69 34.67
CA VAL A 10 -55.04 -59.54 35.22
C VAL A 10 -53.62 -59.96 35.59
N LEU A 11 -53.42 -61.14 36.18
CA LEU A 11 -52.09 -61.65 36.54
C LEU A 11 -51.22 -61.93 35.32
N VAL A 12 -51.79 -62.54 34.27
CA VAL A 12 -51.07 -62.79 33.01
C VAL A 12 -50.75 -61.47 32.29
N GLY A 13 -51.69 -60.53 32.26
CA GLY A 13 -51.47 -59.19 31.69
C GLY A 13 -50.36 -58.42 32.40
N ALA A 14 -50.36 -58.43 33.74
CA ALA A 14 -49.32 -57.78 34.55
C ALA A 14 -47.94 -58.46 34.38
N ALA A 15 -47.90 -59.80 34.31
CA ALA A 15 -46.66 -60.54 34.05
C ALA A 15 -46.08 -60.25 32.65
N LEU A 16 -46.94 -60.16 31.62
CA LEU A 16 -46.48 -59.82 30.27
C LEU A 16 -45.96 -58.38 30.17
N LEU A 17 -46.64 -57.42 30.80
CA LEU A 17 -46.22 -56.02 30.82
C LEU A 17 -44.92 -55.81 31.62
N THR A 18 -44.75 -56.49 32.75
CA THR A 18 -43.50 -56.44 33.53
C THR A 18 -42.33 -57.07 32.77
N VAL A 19 -42.55 -58.18 32.07
CA VAL A 19 -41.52 -58.79 31.20
C VAL A 19 -41.17 -57.88 30.01
N GLN A 20 -42.15 -57.16 29.45
CA GLN A 20 -41.89 -56.16 28.40
C GLN A 20 -41.09 -54.97 28.95
N GLY A 21 -41.46 -54.43 30.11
CA GLY A 21 -40.74 -53.33 30.75
C GLY A 21 -39.29 -53.69 31.08
N ILE A 22 -39.03 -54.88 31.63
CA ILE A 22 -37.67 -55.36 31.91
C ILE A 22 -36.85 -55.50 30.62
N LYS A 23 -37.46 -55.97 29.52
CA LYS A 23 -36.77 -56.11 28.23
C LYS A 23 -36.40 -54.76 27.61
N GLU A 24 -37.27 -53.75 27.75
CA GLU A 24 -37.02 -52.40 27.27
C GLU A 24 -35.93 -51.70 28.09
N ASP A 25 -35.95 -51.87 29.41
CA ASP A 25 -34.94 -51.30 30.32
C ASP A 25 -33.55 -51.88 30.06
N ILE A 26 -33.45 -53.21 29.93
CA ILE A 26 -32.18 -53.89 29.57
C ILE A 26 -31.69 -53.44 28.18
N ALA A 27 -32.60 -53.24 27.22
CA ALA A 27 -32.23 -52.75 25.90
C ALA A 27 -31.70 -51.31 25.96
N ALA A 28 -32.30 -50.45 26.77
CA ALA A 28 -31.86 -49.06 26.96
C ALA A 28 -30.48 -49.00 27.66
N GLU A 29 -30.28 -49.80 28.72
CA GLU A 29 -28.99 -49.88 29.41
C GLU A 29 -27.89 -50.41 28.49
N HIS A 30 -28.18 -51.44 27.70
CA HIS A 30 -27.23 -51.97 26.71
C HIS A 30 -26.85 -50.94 25.65
N GLN A 31 -27.83 -50.17 25.13
CA GLN A 31 -27.56 -49.07 24.21
C GLN A 31 -26.70 -47.97 24.84
N ASN A 32 -26.93 -47.65 26.12
CA ASN A 32 -26.11 -46.69 26.85
C ASN A 32 -24.65 -47.18 26.99
N LEU A 33 -24.44 -48.45 27.35
CA LEU A 33 -23.10 -49.04 27.41
C LEU A 33 -22.37 -49.00 26.06
N LEU A 34 -23.07 -49.28 24.96
CA LEU A 34 -22.53 -49.18 23.60
C LEU A 34 -22.13 -47.74 23.25
N GLN A 35 -22.95 -46.75 23.63
CA GLN A 35 -22.63 -45.34 23.42
C GLN A 35 -21.42 -44.89 24.23
N ILE A 36 -21.37 -45.23 25.51
CA ILE A 36 -20.23 -44.93 26.39
C ILE A 36 -18.96 -45.54 25.83
N GLU A 37 -19.02 -46.77 25.31
CA GLU A 37 -17.84 -47.40 24.73
C GLU A 37 -17.40 -46.73 23.42
N GLY A 38 -18.35 -46.35 22.56
CA GLY A 38 -18.03 -45.58 21.35
C GLY A 38 -17.30 -44.28 21.68
N GLN A 39 -17.75 -43.57 22.72
CA GLN A 39 -17.09 -42.36 23.22
C GLN A 39 -15.71 -42.64 23.85
N ASN A 40 -15.57 -43.76 24.57
CA ASN A 40 -14.29 -44.18 25.14
C ASN A 40 -13.25 -44.45 24.04
N ILE A 41 -13.60 -45.23 23.02
CA ILE A 41 -12.72 -45.47 21.87
C ILE A 41 -12.44 -44.16 21.13
N ALA A 42 -13.42 -43.24 21.03
CA ALA A 42 -13.22 -41.95 20.38
C ALA A 42 -12.21 -41.09 21.14
N SER A 43 -12.26 -41.11 22.48
CA SER A 43 -11.27 -40.46 23.33
C SER A 43 -9.87 -41.06 23.16
N ILE A 44 -9.74 -42.39 23.03
CA ILE A 44 -8.45 -43.03 22.78
C ILE A 44 -7.94 -42.64 21.39
N ASN A 45 -8.81 -42.65 20.37
CA ASN A 45 -8.48 -42.28 19.00
C ASN A 45 -8.03 -40.81 18.91
N SER A 46 -8.66 -39.90 19.67
CA SER A 46 -8.22 -38.51 19.79
C SER A 46 -6.85 -38.38 20.46
N ALA A 47 -6.57 -39.16 21.50
CA ALA A 47 -5.26 -39.19 22.13
C ALA A 47 -4.18 -39.75 21.19
N LEU A 48 -4.53 -40.75 20.38
CA LEU A 48 -3.66 -41.29 19.35
C LEU A 48 -3.30 -40.25 18.29
N GLY A 49 -4.27 -39.44 17.84
CA GLY A 49 -4.00 -38.32 16.93
C GLY A 49 -3.07 -37.26 17.54
N SER A 50 -3.22 -36.98 18.84
CA SER A 50 -2.30 -36.08 19.56
C SER A 50 -0.89 -36.67 19.67
N TYR A 51 -0.78 -37.97 19.97
CA TYR A 51 0.50 -38.67 20.00
C TYR A 51 1.22 -38.61 18.65
N ILE A 52 0.51 -38.91 17.55
CA ILE A 52 1.05 -38.84 16.20
C ILE A 52 1.57 -37.44 15.90
N THR A 53 0.78 -36.41 16.22
CA THR A 53 1.16 -35.01 15.98
C THR A 53 2.41 -34.62 16.76
N ASN A 54 2.46 -34.95 18.05
CA ASN A 54 3.58 -34.59 18.93
C ASN A 54 4.87 -35.35 18.61
N ASN A 55 4.76 -36.59 18.12
CA ASN A 55 5.90 -37.46 17.85
C ASN A 55 6.18 -37.61 16.35
N TYR A 56 5.55 -36.82 15.48
CA TYR A 56 5.62 -37.02 14.03
C TYR A 56 7.06 -37.01 13.52
N ALA A 57 7.91 -36.09 13.97
CA ALA A 57 9.30 -36.01 13.55
C ALA A 57 10.15 -37.20 14.03
N LEU A 58 9.73 -37.90 15.09
CA LEU A 58 10.36 -39.15 15.55
C LEU A 58 9.86 -40.35 14.74
N LEU A 59 8.56 -40.36 14.39
CA LEU A 59 7.92 -41.44 13.65
C LEU A 59 8.26 -41.40 12.15
N VAL A 60 8.42 -40.20 11.57
CA VAL A 60 8.82 -39.94 10.18
C VAL A 60 10.01 -38.96 10.20
N PRO A 61 11.23 -39.47 10.39
CA PRO A 61 12.43 -38.63 10.49
C PRO A 61 12.79 -37.97 9.16
N ALA A 62 13.58 -36.90 9.22
CA ALA A 62 14.05 -36.20 8.02
C ALA A 62 14.84 -37.15 7.09
N GLY A 63 14.48 -37.15 5.81
CA GLY A 63 15.07 -38.05 4.80
C GLY A 63 14.36 -39.40 4.69
N PHE A 64 13.28 -39.64 5.46
CA PHE A 64 12.49 -40.85 5.34
C PHE A 64 11.87 -40.98 3.95
N SER A 65 11.95 -42.20 3.40
CA SER A 65 11.34 -42.60 2.14
C SER A 65 10.98 -44.08 2.21
N GLN A 66 9.82 -44.44 1.67
CA GLN A 66 9.36 -45.82 1.59
C GLN A 66 8.75 -46.09 0.21
N THR A 67 8.89 -47.32 -0.29
CA THR A 67 8.19 -47.79 -1.50
C THR A 67 6.84 -48.42 -1.15
N THR A 68 6.76 -49.06 0.00
CA THR A 68 5.55 -49.74 0.50
C THR A 68 5.21 -49.26 1.89
N SER A 69 3.91 -49.18 2.18
CA SER A 69 3.39 -48.72 3.46
C SER A 69 3.90 -49.61 4.58
N THR A 70 4.70 -49.03 5.48
CA THR A 70 5.40 -49.79 6.51
C THR A 70 4.70 -49.63 7.87
N PRO A 71 4.36 -50.73 8.56
CA PRO A 71 3.92 -50.67 9.95
C PRO A 71 4.99 -50.08 10.86
N ILE A 72 4.59 -49.22 11.79
CA ILE A 72 5.47 -48.65 12.80
C ILE A 72 5.01 -49.04 14.21
N ALA A 73 5.91 -48.92 15.18
CA ALA A 73 5.62 -49.26 16.56
C ALA A 73 4.43 -48.44 17.10
N ALA A 74 3.36 -49.12 17.50
CA ALA A 74 2.18 -48.49 18.07
C ALA A 74 2.44 -48.09 19.54
N PRO A 75 1.91 -46.94 20.00
CA PRO A 75 1.98 -46.56 21.40
C PRO A 75 1.08 -47.46 22.25
N THR A 76 1.47 -47.63 23.52
CA THR A 76 0.62 -48.25 24.54
C THR A 76 -0.47 -47.29 25.02
N LEU A 77 -1.59 -47.82 25.54
CA LEU A 77 -2.64 -46.99 26.15
C LEU A 77 -2.11 -46.12 27.30
N ALA A 78 -1.12 -46.61 28.05
CA ALA A 78 -0.47 -45.84 29.11
C ALA A 78 0.31 -44.64 28.55
N GLN A 79 1.04 -44.81 27.44
CA GLN A 79 1.71 -43.70 26.75
C GLN A 79 0.70 -42.69 26.21
N LEU A 80 -0.40 -43.14 25.61
CA LEU A 80 -1.46 -42.27 25.14
C LEU A 80 -2.12 -41.47 26.28
N SER A 81 -2.37 -42.11 27.43
CA SER A 81 -2.95 -41.47 28.61
C SER A 81 -2.01 -40.39 29.18
N ALA A 82 -0.70 -40.67 29.23
CA ALA A 82 0.31 -39.74 29.72
C ALA A 82 0.51 -38.51 28.80
N GLN A 83 0.34 -38.68 27.49
CA GLN A 83 0.52 -37.59 26.50
C GLN A 83 -0.80 -36.93 26.07
N SER A 84 -1.95 -37.44 26.49
CA SER A 84 -3.25 -36.83 26.23
C SER A 84 -3.37 -35.53 27.02
N ASN A 85 -3.84 -34.47 26.34
CA ASN A 85 -4.09 -33.16 26.96
C ASN A 85 -5.05 -33.24 28.16
N ASN A 86 -5.91 -34.27 28.21
CA ASN A 86 -6.91 -34.42 29.26
C ASN A 86 -6.52 -35.42 30.37
N LYS A 87 -5.32 -36.04 30.29
CA LYS A 87 -4.80 -37.05 31.27
C LYS A 87 -5.84 -38.09 31.71
N VAL A 88 -6.65 -38.57 30.77
CA VAL A 88 -7.72 -39.54 31.06
C VAL A 88 -7.13 -40.94 31.15
N SER A 89 -7.47 -41.69 32.20
CA SER A 89 -7.13 -43.11 32.29
C SER A 89 -8.03 -43.91 31.36
N PHE A 90 -7.44 -44.67 30.43
CA PHE A 90 -8.19 -45.52 29.50
C PHE A 90 -8.41 -46.91 30.10
N LYS A 91 -9.58 -47.49 29.85
CA LYS A 91 -9.82 -48.91 30.15
C LYS A 91 -8.98 -49.79 29.21
N ASN A 92 -8.49 -50.93 29.71
CA ASN A 92 -7.60 -51.82 28.97
C ASN A 92 -8.28 -52.62 27.84
N GLY A 93 -9.60 -52.60 27.77
CA GLY A 93 -10.38 -53.33 26.78
C GLY A 93 -11.85 -52.96 26.84
N PRO A 94 -12.65 -53.51 25.92
CA PRO A 94 -14.05 -53.18 25.84
C PRO A 94 -14.90 -53.92 26.89
N PHE A 95 -16.11 -53.43 27.15
CA PHE A 95 -17.00 -54.02 28.18
C PHE A 95 -17.42 -55.47 27.89
N TRP A 96 -17.40 -55.91 26.64
CA TRP A 96 -17.71 -57.29 26.22
C TRP A 96 -16.49 -58.23 26.25
N GLY A 97 -15.32 -57.75 26.69
CA GLY A 97 -14.11 -58.54 26.82
C GLY A 97 -13.14 -58.43 25.64
N GLY A 98 -11.89 -58.84 25.88
CA GLY A 98 -10.77 -58.64 24.96
C GLY A 98 -9.91 -57.43 25.35
N THR A 99 -9.12 -56.93 24.40
CA THR A 99 -8.18 -55.82 24.57
C THR A 99 -8.26 -54.86 23.39
N TYR A 100 -7.93 -53.59 23.61
CA TYR A 100 -7.75 -52.65 22.50
C TYR A 100 -6.42 -52.90 21.80
N GLN A 101 -6.45 -52.93 20.48
CA GLN A 101 -5.31 -53.04 19.59
C GLN A 101 -5.15 -51.72 18.86
N ILE A 102 -3.90 -51.23 18.78
CA ILE A 102 -3.54 -50.03 18.04
C ILE A 102 -2.55 -50.45 16.96
N ALA A 103 -2.82 -50.03 15.73
CA ALA A 103 -1.90 -50.20 14.61
C ALA A 103 -1.58 -48.83 14.00
N LEU A 104 -0.31 -48.60 13.71
CA LEU A 104 0.18 -47.43 13.01
C LEU A 104 0.94 -47.86 11.75
N SER A 105 0.77 -47.13 10.66
CA SER A 105 1.58 -47.31 9.46
C SER A 105 1.84 -45.97 8.79
N ILE A 106 2.99 -45.86 8.13
CA ILE A 106 3.27 -44.72 7.27
C ILE A 106 2.66 -45.02 5.90
N VAL A 107 1.90 -44.07 5.36
CA VAL A 107 1.17 -44.17 4.08
C VAL A 107 1.36 -42.87 3.27
N PRO A 108 1.11 -42.87 1.96
CA PRO A 108 0.85 -44.02 1.08
C PRO A 108 2.14 -44.78 0.75
N ASP A 109 2.01 -45.80 -0.09
CA ASP A 109 3.14 -46.35 -0.84
C ASP A 109 3.85 -45.22 -1.60
N ASN A 110 5.17 -45.34 -1.78
CA ASN A 110 6.00 -44.32 -2.44
C ASN A 110 5.93 -42.93 -1.76
N CYS A 111 5.87 -42.88 -0.42
CA CYS A 111 5.96 -41.61 0.30
C CYS A 111 7.42 -41.23 0.57
N SER A 112 7.71 -39.92 0.55
CA SER A 112 8.99 -39.37 1.03
C SER A 112 8.81 -38.03 1.73
N THR A 113 9.68 -37.74 2.70
CA THR A 113 9.70 -36.41 3.35
C THR A 113 10.11 -35.30 2.40
N ALA A 114 10.86 -35.61 1.33
CA ALA A 114 11.24 -34.64 0.30
C ALA A 114 10.04 -34.21 -0.55
N SER A 115 9.11 -35.14 -0.81
CA SER A 115 7.86 -34.88 -1.54
C SER A 115 6.75 -34.34 -0.65
N GLY A 116 6.91 -34.35 0.68
CA GLY A 116 5.91 -33.86 1.63
C GLY A 116 4.60 -34.65 1.61
N ASN A 117 4.64 -35.93 1.21
CA ASN A 117 3.44 -36.77 1.02
C ASN A 117 3.36 -37.97 1.97
N CYS A 118 4.25 -38.07 2.96
CA CYS A 118 4.12 -39.08 4.01
C CYS A 118 3.06 -38.67 5.04
N HIS A 119 2.27 -39.65 5.46
CA HIS A 119 1.21 -39.52 6.45
C HIS A 119 1.26 -40.73 7.38
N ILE A 120 0.74 -40.60 8.59
CA ILE A 120 0.57 -41.75 9.49
C ILE A 120 -0.90 -42.13 9.53
N ALA A 121 -1.22 -43.33 9.05
CA ALA A 121 -2.52 -43.95 9.25
C ALA A 121 -2.54 -44.64 10.62
N SER A 122 -3.65 -44.48 11.33
CA SER A 122 -3.84 -45.12 12.63
C SER A 122 -5.14 -45.88 12.68
N GLN A 123 -5.13 -47.02 13.34
CA GLN A 123 -6.31 -47.84 13.57
C GLN A 123 -6.37 -48.22 15.04
N ILE A 124 -7.53 -48.08 15.65
CA ILE A 124 -7.85 -48.69 16.94
C ILE A 124 -9.05 -49.61 16.80
N TYR A 125 -8.91 -50.83 17.29
CA TYR A 125 -9.96 -51.84 17.23
C TYR A 125 -9.89 -52.80 18.42
N PRO A 126 -11.02 -53.35 18.89
CA PRO A 126 -11.06 -54.44 19.85
C PRO A 126 -10.47 -55.74 19.28
N SER A 127 -9.87 -56.59 20.12
CA SER A 127 -9.36 -57.90 19.68
C SER A 127 -10.44 -58.97 19.46
N LEU A 128 -11.65 -58.74 19.99
CA LEU A 128 -12.81 -59.64 19.88
C LEU A 128 -14.02 -58.91 19.31
N PRO A 129 -14.86 -59.59 18.49
CA PRO A 129 -16.09 -59.02 17.98
C PRO A 129 -17.09 -58.76 19.10
N LEU A 130 -17.97 -57.78 18.90
CA LEU A 130 -19.14 -57.61 19.73
C LEU A 130 -20.10 -58.78 19.46
N ILE A 131 -20.37 -59.57 20.49
CA ILE A 131 -21.29 -60.72 20.44
C ILE A 131 -22.56 -60.35 21.20
N SER A 132 -23.71 -60.64 20.59
CA SER A 132 -25.01 -60.41 21.23
C SER A 132 -25.21 -61.42 22.36
N THR A 133 -25.58 -60.91 23.53
CA THR A 133 -25.91 -61.72 24.70
C THR A 133 -27.18 -62.56 24.52
N ARG A 134 -27.99 -62.27 23.50
CA ARG A 134 -29.27 -62.94 23.25
C ARG A 134 -29.13 -64.25 22.47
N ASP A 135 -28.26 -64.29 21.46
CA ASP A 135 -28.16 -65.41 20.52
C ASP A 135 -26.72 -65.90 20.27
N ASN A 136 -25.73 -65.34 20.99
CA ASN A 136 -24.31 -65.66 20.87
C ASN A 136 -23.76 -65.52 19.44
N LYS A 137 -24.34 -64.61 18.66
CA LYS A 137 -23.90 -64.26 17.30
C LYS A 137 -23.34 -62.83 17.26
N PRO A 138 -22.58 -62.46 16.20
CA PRO A 138 -22.10 -61.09 16.03
C PRO A 138 -23.24 -60.05 16.09
N ASP A 139 -23.13 -59.09 17.01
CA ASP A 139 -24.12 -58.02 17.19
C ASP A 139 -23.83 -56.85 16.25
N ILE A 140 -24.33 -56.95 15.02
CA ILE A 140 -24.10 -55.93 13.99
C ILE A 140 -24.83 -54.63 14.32
N ALA A 141 -26.02 -54.71 14.94
CA ALA A 141 -26.79 -53.54 15.34
C ALA A 141 -26.08 -52.79 16.46
N GLY A 142 -25.56 -53.51 17.46
CA GLY A 142 -24.75 -52.94 18.53
C GLY A 142 -23.44 -52.35 18.03
N ALA A 143 -22.75 -53.02 17.09
CA ALA A 143 -21.53 -52.50 16.46
C ALA A 143 -21.82 -51.22 15.68
N GLY A 144 -22.96 -51.14 15.00
CA GLY A 144 -23.43 -49.94 14.32
C GLY A 144 -23.76 -48.79 15.28
N ALA A 145 -24.42 -49.07 16.41
CA ALA A 145 -24.73 -48.07 17.43
C ALA A 145 -23.46 -47.52 18.11
N LEU A 146 -22.51 -48.40 18.43
CA LEU A 146 -21.22 -48.01 18.99
C LEU A 146 -20.42 -47.17 17.99
N ALA A 147 -20.37 -47.59 16.72
CA ALA A 147 -19.73 -46.81 15.67
C ALA A 147 -20.39 -45.42 15.55
N ALA A 148 -21.73 -45.35 15.52
CA ALA A 148 -22.48 -44.09 15.46
C ALA A 148 -22.15 -43.16 16.62
N ALA A 149 -21.97 -43.70 17.83
CA ALA A 149 -21.53 -42.92 18.97
C ALA A 149 -20.07 -42.42 18.81
N GLY A 150 -19.18 -43.22 18.23
CA GLY A 150 -17.79 -42.83 17.97
C GLY A 150 -17.61 -41.78 16.86
N GLY A 151 -18.56 -41.67 15.92
CA GLY A 151 -18.57 -40.65 14.87
C GLY A 151 -17.98 -41.10 13.53
N ALA A 152 -17.73 -40.15 12.62
CA ALA A 152 -17.40 -40.42 11.21
C ALA A 152 -16.11 -41.24 10.98
N GLN A 153 -15.22 -41.25 11.96
CA GLN A 153 -13.97 -42.03 11.96
C GLN A 153 -14.18 -43.51 12.27
N PHE A 154 -15.38 -43.91 12.67
CA PHE A 154 -15.70 -45.28 13.06
C PHE A 154 -16.35 -46.04 11.91
N GLY A 155 -16.16 -47.34 11.94
CA GLY A 155 -16.75 -48.29 11.02
C GLY A 155 -16.93 -49.65 11.68
N TYR A 156 -17.70 -50.51 11.04
CA TYR A 156 -17.90 -51.88 11.51
C TYR A 156 -17.97 -52.90 10.37
N SER A 157 -17.71 -54.17 10.70
CA SER A 157 -17.88 -55.31 9.78
C SER A 157 -19.28 -55.91 9.93
N THR A 158 -19.85 -56.36 8.81
CA THR A 158 -21.21 -56.93 8.74
C THR A 158 -21.15 -58.42 8.43
N ASN A 159 -22.27 -59.14 8.64
CA ASN A 159 -22.35 -60.56 8.26
C ASN A 159 -22.15 -60.79 6.75
N SER A 160 -22.56 -59.85 5.90
CA SER A 160 -22.35 -59.89 4.45
C SER A 160 -20.93 -59.56 4.01
N ALA A 161 -20.15 -58.87 4.84
CA ALA A 161 -18.77 -58.50 4.55
C ALA A 161 -17.90 -58.61 5.82
N PRO A 162 -17.64 -59.83 6.33
CA PRO A 162 -16.91 -59.99 7.60
C PRO A 162 -15.42 -59.63 7.49
N GLY A 163 -14.82 -59.75 6.31
CA GLY A 163 -13.41 -59.44 6.06
C GLY A 163 -13.13 -57.95 5.80
N THR A 164 -14.13 -57.07 5.87
CA THR A 164 -13.99 -55.65 5.55
C THR A 164 -14.73 -54.81 6.57
N ILE A 165 -14.09 -53.74 7.04
CA ILE A 165 -14.74 -52.74 7.88
C ILE A 165 -15.03 -51.51 7.03
N LYS A 166 -16.29 -51.08 7.03
CA LYS A 166 -16.73 -49.88 6.33
C LYS A 166 -17.04 -48.79 7.34
N GLY A 167 -16.55 -47.59 7.06
CA GLY A 167 -16.90 -46.38 7.80
C GLY A 167 -18.41 -46.15 7.77
N ILE A 168 -18.93 -45.46 8.78
CA ILE A 168 -20.34 -45.08 8.83
C ILE A 168 -20.66 -44.24 7.57
N HIS A 169 -21.77 -44.55 6.91
CA HIS A 169 -22.16 -44.02 5.60
C HIS A 169 -21.26 -44.40 4.41
N GLY A 170 -20.32 -45.35 4.58
CA GLY A 170 -19.47 -45.84 3.49
C GLY A 170 -18.35 -44.88 3.07
N ALA A 171 -18.01 -43.90 3.92
CA ALA A 171 -17.00 -42.88 3.63
C ALA A 171 -15.58 -43.44 3.39
N TRP A 172 -15.29 -44.61 3.95
CA TRP A 172 -14.03 -45.32 3.78
C TRP A 172 -14.24 -46.83 3.98
N SER A 173 -13.28 -47.62 3.52
CA SER A 173 -13.29 -49.08 3.67
C SER A 173 -11.88 -49.60 3.83
N VAL A 174 -11.66 -50.45 4.83
CA VAL A 174 -10.35 -51.08 5.07
C VAL A 174 -10.52 -52.58 5.33
N PRO A 175 -9.49 -53.41 5.04
CA PRO A 175 -9.50 -54.81 5.45
C PRO A 175 -9.71 -54.94 6.96
N ASN A 176 -10.49 -55.92 7.38
CA ASN A 176 -10.70 -56.19 8.80
C ASN A 176 -9.40 -56.75 9.41
N PRO A 177 -8.78 -56.06 10.39
CA PRO A 177 -7.48 -56.45 10.93
C PRO A 177 -7.50 -57.75 11.73
N VAL A 178 -8.69 -58.23 12.14
CA VAL A 178 -8.84 -59.54 12.82
C VAL A 178 -9.31 -60.65 11.89
N GLY A 179 -9.23 -60.43 10.57
CA GLY A 179 -9.63 -61.39 9.54
C GLY A 179 -11.14 -61.40 9.29
N ASN A 180 -11.66 -62.56 8.88
CA ASN A 180 -13.05 -62.70 8.41
C ASN A 180 -14.06 -62.83 9.57
N LYS A 181 -14.18 -61.78 10.40
CA LYS A 181 -15.08 -61.74 11.58
C LYS A 181 -16.09 -60.59 11.48
N ALA A 182 -17.39 -60.91 11.58
CA ALA A 182 -18.45 -59.90 11.64
C ALA A 182 -18.56 -59.31 13.06
N GLY A 183 -19.16 -58.11 13.20
CA GLY A 183 -19.33 -57.45 14.50
C GLY A 183 -18.06 -56.81 15.06
N MET A 184 -17.04 -56.60 14.22
CA MET A 184 -15.86 -55.83 14.58
C MET A 184 -16.12 -54.35 14.41
N VAL A 185 -15.60 -53.54 15.33
CA VAL A 185 -15.57 -52.08 15.21
C VAL A 185 -14.12 -51.65 15.04
N LEU A 186 -13.89 -50.65 14.20
CA LEU A 186 -12.60 -50.00 14.06
C LEU A 186 -12.79 -48.49 13.96
N ALA A 187 -11.90 -47.74 14.58
CA ALA A 187 -11.76 -46.31 14.34
C ALA A 187 -10.43 -46.04 13.63
N ILE A 188 -10.48 -45.18 12.60
CA ILE A 188 -9.30 -44.65 11.91
C ILE A 188 -8.94 -43.26 12.45
N ASN A 189 -7.74 -42.77 12.13
CA ASN A 189 -7.39 -41.37 12.36
C ASN A 189 -8.43 -40.42 11.73
N GLY A 190 -8.83 -39.40 12.49
CA GLY A 190 -9.72 -38.34 12.03
C GLY A 190 -9.00 -37.26 11.21
N PHE A 191 -9.80 -36.39 10.58
CA PHE A 191 -9.32 -35.19 9.89
C PHE A 191 -8.38 -34.39 10.82
N GLY A 192 -7.11 -34.30 10.45
CA GLY A 192 -6.11 -33.52 11.16
C GLY A 192 -5.17 -34.25 12.13
N ALA A 193 -5.15 -35.57 12.11
CA ALA A 193 -4.32 -36.41 12.98
C ALA A 193 -3.15 -37.14 12.26
N ASP A 194 -2.83 -36.78 11.02
CA ASP A 194 -1.92 -37.51 10.12
C ASP A 194 -0.57 -36.81 9.89
N GLY A 195 -0.31 -35.71 10.59
CA GLY A 195 0.91 -34.89 10.45
C GLY A 195 0.84 -33.81 9.36
N ASN A 196 -0.16 -33.87 8.46
CA ASN A 196 -0.38 -32.91 7.38
C ASN A 196 -1.76 -32.23 7.47
N SER A 197 -2.23 -32.11 8.71
CA SER A 197 -3.51 -31.55 9.14
C SER A 197 -3.88 -30.24 8.42
N PRO A 198 -5.18 -29.93 8.22
CA PRO A 198 -5.65 -28.61 7.75
C PRO A 198 -5.16 -27.43 8.59
N TYR A 199 -4.61 -27.70 9.79
CA TYR A 199 -4.01 -26.71 10.66
C TYR A 199 -2.52 -26.57 10.33
N TYR A 200 -2.11 -25.34 10.02
CA TYR A 200 -0.70 -25.01 9.89
C TYR A 200 0.03 -25.21 11.22
N ARG A 201 1.15 -25.95 11.19
CA ARG A 201 1.99 -26.14 12.37
C ARG A 201 2.55 -24.79 12.83
N ARG A 202 2.34 -24.47 14.11
CA ARG A 202 2.77 -23.21 14.73
C ARG A 202 4.18 -23.27 15.34
N ASP A 203 4.79 -24.45 15.35
CA ASP A 203 6.11 -24.71 15.93
C ASP A 203 7.27 -24.36 14.98
N GLY A 204 6.97 -23.87 13.77
CA GLY A 204 7.97 -23.44 12.79
C GLY A 204 8.74 -24.59 12.13
N SER A 205 8.43 -25.85 12.43
CA SER A 205 9.17 -26.99 11.88
C SER A 205 8.82 -27.28 10.41
N LEU A 206 7.70 -26.74 9.91
CA LEU A 206 7.28 -26.90 8.53
C LEU A 206 6.96 -25.51 7.92
N PRO A 207 7.80 -25.00 7.00
CA PRO A 207 7.54 -23.72 6.36
C PRO A 207 6.31 -23.79 5.45
N LEU A 208 5.52 -22.72 5.42
CA LEU A 208 4.42 -22.55 4.47
C LEU A 208 5.00 -22.13 3.12
N THR A 209 5.05 -23.07 2.17
CA THR A 209 5.66 -22.86 0.84
C THR A 209 4.65 -22.59 -0.28
N GLY A 210 3.35 -22.77 -0.01
CA GLY A 210 2.27 -22.54 -0.97
C GLY A 210 1.68 -21.12 -0.91
N THR A 211 0.81 -20.81 -1.87
CA THR A 211 0.00 -19.58 -1.84
C THR A 211 -1.03 -19.65 -0.71
N MET A 212 -1.14 -18.57 0.06
CA MET A 212 -2.18 -18.42 1.08
C MET A 212 -3.29 -17.51 0.56
N ASN A 213 -4.53 -17.96 0.68
CA ASN A 213 -5.72 -17.13 0.49
C ASN A 213 -6.51 -17.14 1.79
N ALA A 214 -6.62 -15.98 2.43
CA ALA A 214 -7.33 -15.82 3.70
C ALA A 214 -8.85 -15.68 3.54
N ASN A 215 -9.42 -15.80 2.33
CA ASN A 215 -10.86 -15.73 2.06
C ASN A 215 -11.56 -14.52 2.71
N ASN A 216 -11.01 -13.32 2.47
CA ASN A 216 -11.46 -12.04 3.03
C ASN A 216 -11.41 -11.94 4.57
N GLN A 217 -10.64 -12.79 5.24
CA GLN A 217 -10.38 -12.63 6.68
C GLN A 217 -9.24 -11.64 6.94
N ASP A 218 -9.36 -10.91 8.05
CA ASP A 218 -8.33 -9.99 8.51
C ASP A 218 -7.10 -10.74 9.01
N MET A 219 -5.91 -10.21 8.68
CA MET A 219 -4.66 -10.62 9.29
C MET A 219 -4.27 -9.62 10.37
N GLN A 220 -4.37 -10.02 11.64
CA GLN A 220 -4.06 -9.17 12.79
C GLN A 220 -2.77 -9.63 13.48
N ASN A 221 -2.07 -8.70 14.17
CA ASN A 221 -0.81 -8.95 14.88
C ASN A 221 0.32 -9.49 13.99
N VAL A 222 0.38 -9.05 12.74
CA VAL A 222 1.50 -9.36 11.84
C VAL A 222 2.73 -8.58 12.30
N GLY A 223 3.73 -9.28 12.86
CA GLY A 223 4.93 -8.64 13.38
C GLY A 223 5.84 -8.06 12.28
N ASN A 224 6.08 -8.82 11.21
CA ASN A 224 6.82 -8.36 10.04
C ASN A 224 6.26 -8.97 8.74
N VAL A 225 6.42 -8.25 7.62
CA VAL A 225 6.17 -8.74 6.26
C VAL A 225 7.46 -8.58 5.48
N THR A 226 8.20 -9.68 5.31
CA THR A 226 9.46 -9.69 4.56
C THR A 226 9.26 -10.38 3.22
N LEU A 227 9.62 -9.68 2.14
CA LEU A 227 9.58 -10.21 0.79
C LEU A 227 10.99 -10.56 0.32
N SER A 228 11.14 -11.68 -0.40
CA SER A 228 12.40 -12.01 -1.05
C SER A 228 12.77 -10.96 -2.11
N ALA A 229 14.06 -10.85 -2.44
CA ALA A 229 14.54 -9.91 -3.44
C ALA A 229 13.75 -9.99 -4.76
N GLY A 230 13.36 -8.83 -5.30
CA GLY A 230 12.57 -8.72 -6.54
C GLY A 230 11.09 -9.06 -6.42
N LYS A 231 10.58 -9.39 -5.23
CA LYS A 231 9.13 -9.52 -4.97
C LYS A 231 8.54 -8.18 -4.54
N VAL A 232 7.26 -7.98 -4.85
CA VAL A 232 6.52 -6.74 -4.55
C VAL A 232 5.23 -7.04 -3.80
N MET A 233 4.91 -6.22 -2.80
CA MET A 233 3.60 -6.23 -2.16
C MET A 233 2.61 -5.53 -3.10
N LYS A 234 1.67 -6.29 -3.67
CA LYS A 234 0.63 -5.73 -4.55
C LYS A 234 -0.66 -5.55 -3.77
N LEU A 235 -1.25 -4.36 -3.86
CA LEU A 235 -2.63 -4.12 -3.50
C LEU A 235 -3.51 -4.33 -4.74
N GLN A 236 -4.76 -4.77 -4.54
CA GLN A 236 -5.73 -4.77 -5.64
C GLN A 236 -5.97 -3.33 -6.10
N GLY A 237 -6.15 -3.14 -7.42
CA GLY A 237 -6.39 -1.80 -7.98
C GLY A 237 -7.59 -1.13 -7.31
N GLY A 238 -7.41 0.14 -6.90
CA GLY A 238 -8.41 0.87 -6.13
C GLY A 238 -8.22 0.83 -4.61
N ASN A 239 -7.48 -0.14 -4.08
CA ASN A 239 -7.16 -0.21 -2.65
C ASN A 239 -5.96 0.68 -2.30
N SER A 240 -5.83 1.04 -1.02
CA SER A 240 -4.76 1.91 -0.52
C SER A 240 -4.05 1.30 0.69
N LEU A 241 -2.76 1.58 0.83
CA LEU A 241 -2.02 1.33 2.07
C LEU A 241 -2.23 2.54 2.99
N GLN A 242 -2.93 2.32 4.09
CA GLN A 242 -3.12 3.31 5.15
C GLN A 242 -2.03 3.12 6.21
N ILE A 243 -1.17 4.12 6.41
CA ILE A 243 -0.15 4.13 7.47
C ILE A 243 -0.65 5.02 8.60
N ASP A 244 -1.12 4.36 9.67
CA ASP A 244 -1.87 5.00 10.75
C ASP A 244 -3.02 5.88 10.20
N ASN A 245 -3.57 6.84 10.93
CA ASN A 245 -4.58 7.78 10.41
C ASN A 245 -3.96 9.05 9.78
N GLY A 246 -2.68 8.96 9.36
CA GLY A 246 -1.86 10.11 8.95
C GLY A 246 -1.57 10.19 7.45
N ALA A 247 -1.28 9.06 6.79
CA ALA A 247 -0.93 9.01 5.37
C ALA A 247 -1.55 7.80 4.66
N MET A 248 -2.02 8.01 3.44
CA MET A 248 -2.56 6.98 2.56
C MET A 248 -1.78 6.95 1.25
N TYR A 249 -1.26 5.78 0.90
CA TYR A 249 -0.60 5.51 -0.37
C TYR A 249 -1.57 4.78 -1.29
N TYR A 250 -1.90 5.42 -2.41
CA TYR A 250 -2.83 4.93 -3.42
C TYR A 250 -2.09 4.69 -4.74
N GLY A 251 -2.51 3.66 -5.49
CA GLY A 251 -2.04 3.41 -6.84
C GLY A 251 -3.07 2.69 -7.70
N ASP A 252 -3.06 2.98 -8.99
CA ASP A 252 -3.82 2.33 -10.04
C ASP A 252 -2.91 2.04 -11.26
N PRO A 253 -3.42 1.46 -12.37
CA PRO A 253 -2.59 1.18 -13.55
C PRO A 253 -1.94 2.40 -14.24
N MET A 254 -2.38 3.62 -13.93
CA MET A 254 -1.95 4.87 -14.56
C MET A 254 -1.24 5.83 -13.59
N ASN A 255 -1.67 5.89 -12.32
CA ASN A 255 -1.26 6.92 -11.37
C ASN A 255 -0.94 6.36 -9.98
N ALA A 256 -0.19 7.13 -9.20
CA ALA A 256 -0.02 6.94 -7.76
C ALA A 256 -0.23 8.28 -7.03
N ALA A 257 -0.70 8.21 -5.78
CA ALA A 257 -0.93 9.39 -4.95
C ALA A 257 -0.56 9.13 -3.49
N VAL A 258 -0.04 10.16 -2.83
CA VAL A 258 0.13 10.21 -1.38
C VAL A 258 -0.88 11.22 -0.83
N ARG A 259 -1.82 10.77 0.00
CA ARG A 259 -2.82 11.63 0.65
C ARG A 259 -2.44 11.78 2.12
N THR A 260 -2.24 13.01 2.57
CA THR A 260 -1.85 13.34 3.95
C THR A 260 -2.84 14.31 4.57
N LYS A 261 -3.06 14.25 5.89
CA LYS A 261 -3.83 15.29 6.62
C LYS A 261 -3.03 16.58 6.83
N GLY A 262 -1.71 16.48 6.82
CA GLY A 262 -0.77 17.60 6.92
C GLY A 262 0.15 17.68 5.71
N THR A 263 1.40 18.04 5.92
CA THR A 263 2.44 18.13 4.89
C THR A 263 3.06 16.77 4.57
N PHE A 264 3.53 16.58 3.33
CA PHE A 264 4.43 15.48 2.98
C PHE A 264 5.86 15.83 3.40
N TYR A 265 6.43 15.05 4.34
CA TYR A 265 7.78 15.26 4.86
C TYR A 265 8.63 14.01 4.62
N VAL A 266 9.75 14.18 3.92
CA VAL A 266 10.70 13.10 3.64
C VAL A 266 11.85 13.22 4.64
N GLN A 267 12.07 12.16 5.41
CA GLN A 267 13.06 12.11 6.49
C GLN A 267 14.14 11.08 6.20
N ASN A 268 15.35 11.28 6.75
CA ASN A 268 16.38 10.25 6.71
C ASN A 268 15.96 9.01 7.50
N TYR A 269 16.62 7.87 7.24
CA TYR A 269 16.29 6.59 7.86
C TYR A 269 16.36 6.63 9.40
N GLN A 270 17.26 7.43 9.96
CA GLN A 270 17.45 7.58 11.40
C GLN A 270 16.39 8.46 12.07
N GLY A 271 15.52 9.12 11.30
CA GLY A 271 14.52 10.02 11.84
C GLY A 271 15.09 11.32 12.45
N THR A 272 16.31 11.71 12.10
CA THR A 272 17.00 12.85 12.73
C THR A 272 16.88 14.15 11.93
N GLY A 273 16.45 14.09 10.66
CA GLY A 273 16.36 15.27 9.82
C GLY A 273 15.79 14.98 8.44
N PRO A 274 15.51 16.04 7.65
CA PRO A 274 14.93 15.89 6.31
C PRO A 274 15.88 15.13 5.38
N ALA A 275 15.32 14.39 4.43
CA ALA A 275 16.04 13.70 3.36
C ALA A 275 15.67 14.27 1.99
N PRO A 276 16.59 14.21 1.01
CA PRO A 276 16.33 14.73 -0.33
C PRO A 276 15.31 13.89 -1.10
N ILE A 277 14.55 14.55 -1.98
CA ILE A 277 13.78 13.91 -3.04
C ILE A 277 14.62 13.99 -4.32
N ASN A 278 15.07 12.85 -4.83
CA ASN A 278 15.82 12.75 -6.08
C ASN A 278 14.91 12.22 -7.19
N VAL A 279 14.43 13.11 -8.06
CA VAL A 279 13.52 12.80 -9.17
C VAL A 279 14.01 13.54 -10.43
N GLY A 280 13.66 13.03 -11.61
CA GLY A 280 14.01 13.68 -12.88
C GLY A 280 13.29 15.02 -13.04
N ASP A 281 11.95 14.97 -13.06
CA ASP A 281 11.10 16.14 -13.22
C ASP A 281 10.14 16.31 -12.04
N VAL A 282 9.93 17.56 -11.62
CA VAL A 282 8.87 17.96 -10.67
C VAL A 282 7.90 18.87 -11.39
N ASN A 283 6.68 18.38 -11.63
CA ASN A 283 5.58 19.21 -12.14
C ASN A 283 4.66 19.61 -10.98
N SER A 284 4.57 20.91 -10.69
CA SER A 284 3.72 21.48 -9.64
C SER A 284 2.74 22.47 -10.26
N SER A 285 1.44 22.28 -10.00
CA SER A 285 0.41 23.25 -10.38
C SER A 285 0.36 24.48 -9.46
N GLY A 286 1.10 24.45 -8.35
CA GLY A 286 1.18 25.52 -7.37
C GLY A 286 2.61 26.09 -7.22
N THR A 287 2.83 26.84 -6.15
CA THR A 287 4.13 27.46 -5.87
C THR A 287 5.15 26.44 -5.36
N LEU A 288 6.37 26.49 -5.90
CA LEU A 288 7.54 25.86 -5.31
C LEU A 288 8.32 26.93 -4.52
N ASN A 289 8.46 26.74 -3.21
CA ASN A 289 9.25 27.61 -2.34
C ASN A 289 10.44 26.83 -1.77
N GLY A 290 11.63 27.42 -1.79
CA GLY A 290 12.84 26.84 -1.23
C GLY A 290 13.83 27.92 -0.81
N ASN A 291 14.59 27.67 0.25
CA ASN A 291 15.63 28.59 0.73
C ASN A 291 16.72 28.83 -0.34
N THR A 292 17.02 27.79 -1.11
CA THR A 292 17.90 27.84 -2.29
C THR A 292 17.26 27.04 -3.40
N LEU A 293 16.94 27.68 -4.53
CA LEU A 293 16.46 27.02 -5.74
C LEU A 293 17.51 27.17 -6.85
N THR A 294 18.28 26.10 -7.08
CA THR A 294 19.27 26.06 -8.17
C THR A 294 18.63 25.41 -9.39
N VAL A 295 18.30 26.19 -10.42
CA VAL A 295 17.72 25.69 -11.68
C VAL A 295 18.79 25.72 -12.76
N ASN A 296 19.06 24.58 -13.40
CA ASN A 296 20.04 24.50 -14.50
C ASN A 296 19.55 25.25 -15.75
N THR A 297 18.24 25.23 -16.02
CA THR A 297 17.61 26.01 -17.09
C THR A 297 16.23 26.45 -16.63
N ALA A 298 16.08 27.72 -16.26
CA ALA A 298 14.78 28.30 -15.98
C ALA A 298 14.16 28.83 -17.27
N ASN A 299 13.20 28.11 -17.84
CA ASN A 299 12.37 28.62 -18.93
C ASN A 299 11.18 29.40 -18.32
N ALA A 300 11.50 30.47 -17.60
CA ALA A 300 10.51 31.34 -16.99
C ALA A 300 10.28 32.55 -17.89
N ASN A 301 9.02 32.92 -18.13
CA ASN A 301 8.64 34.20 -18.77
C ASN A 301 8.95 35.43 -17.88
N VAL A 302 9.70 35.27 -16.79
CA VAL A 302 10.09 36.34 -15.87
C VAL A 302 11.56 36.13 -15.48
N ALA A 303 12.37 37.16 -15.79
CA ALA A 303 13.77 37.42 -15.45
C ALA A 303 14.59 36.29 -14.77
N ASN A 304 15.68 35.89 -15.42
CA ASN A 304 16.71 35.02 -14.87
C ASN A 304 17.51 35.77 -13.77
N ILE A 305 17.10 35.65 -12.50
CA ILE A 305 17.82 36.25 -11.38
C ILE A 305 19.06 35.41 -11.06
N ASN A 306 20.10 35.50 -11.91
CA ASN A 306 21.34 34.78 -11.72
C ASN A 306 22.33 35.60 -10.89
N ALA A 307 22.79 35.05 -9.77
CA ALA A 307 23.66 35.72 -8.78
C ALA A 307 25.16 35.74 -9.10
N SER A 308 25.66 35.03 -10.13
CA SER A 308 27.12 34.89 -10.35
C SER A 308 27.70 35.76 -11.47
N ALA A 309 28.81 36.45 -11.19
CA ALA A 309 29.52 37.40 -12.08
C ALA A 309 30.24 36.78 -13.30
N GLY A 310 29.69 35.72 -13.90
CA GLY A 310 30.20 35.12 -15.14
C GLY A 310 29.69 35.81 -16.41
N ASN A 311 30.35 35.50 -17.54
CA ASN A 311 29.89 35.84 -18.88
C ASN A 311 28.44 35.41 -19.08
N CYS A 312 27.65 36.24 -19.78
CA CYS A 312 26.23 36.03 -19.98
C CYS A 312 25.91 35.49 -21.38
N GLY A 313 24.79 34.78 -21.50
CA GLY A 313 24.22 34.41 -22.80
C GLY A 313 23.42 35.56 -23.42
N TRP A 314 23.50 35.71 -24.74
CA TRP A 314 22.71 36.69 -25.50
C TRP A 314 21.23 36.63 -25.12
N ASN A 315 20.59 37.80 -24.96
CA ASN A 315 19.23 37.99 -24.43
C ASN A 315 19.01 37.65 -22.93
N GLY A 316 20.07 37.43 -22.15
CA GLY A 316 19.96 37.28 -20.70
C GLY A 316 19.59 38.58 -19.99
N VAL A 317 18.76 38.49 -18.95
CA VAL A 317 18.41 39.57 -18.00
C VAL A 317 18.73 39.08 -16.60
N THR A 318 19.35 39.89 -15.74
CA THR A 318 19.54 39.58 -14.31
C THR A 318 19.36 40.81 -13.42
N ILE A 319 19.10 40.61 -12.14
CA ILE A 319 19.10 41.67 -11.11
C ILE A 319 20.19 41.34 -10.10
N ARG A 320 21.16 42.25 -9.90
CA ARG A 320 22.24 42.13 -8.92
C ARG A 320 22.45 43.46 -8.22
N ASN A 321 22.68 43.44 -6.92
CA ASN A 321 22.90 44.66 -6.13
C ASN A 321 21.84 45.75 -6.40
N ASN A 322 20.56 45.35 -6.49
CA ASN A 322 19.42 46.21 -6.85
C ASN A 322 19.46 46.86 -8.25
N LEU A 323 20.33 46.41 -9.16
CA LEU A 323 20.42 46.90 -10.54
C LEU A 323 20.02 45.81 -11.53
N MET A 324 19.27 46.19 -12.56
CA MET A 324 18.92 45.31 -13.68
C MET A 324 19.99 45.39 -14.77
N TYR A 325 20.47 44.23 -15.22
CA TYR A 325 21.44 44.08 -16.29
C TYR A 325 20.85 43.27 -17.43
N VAL A 326 21.22 43.60 -18.66
CA VAL A 326 20.98 42.79 -19.85
C VAL A 326 22.30 42.36 -20.46
N CYS A 327 22.31 41.21 -21.11
CA CYS A 327 23.50 40.70 -21.78
C CYS A 327 23.69 41.33 -23.16
N ASN A 328 24.86 41.90 -23.42
CA ASN A 328 25.21 42.39 -24.74
C ASN A 328 25.79 41.29 -25.65
N LYS A 329 26.07 41.62 -26.93
CA LYS A 329 26.49 40.63 -27.94
C LYS A 329 27.87 40.05 -27.70
N TRP A 330 28.60 40.65 -26.77
CA TRP A 330 29.95 40.25 -26.38
C TRP A 330 29.96 39.41 -25.10
N GLY A 331 28.79 39.01 -24.59
CA GLY A 331 28.68 38.20 -23.38
C GLY A 331 28.94 38.98 -22.09
N ASN A 332 28.85 40.31 -22.13
CA ASN A 332 29.04 41.18 -20.96
C ASN A 332 27.69 41.67 -20.44
N TRP A 333 27.58 41.72 -19.11
CA TRP A 333 26.46 42.36 -18.43
C TRP A 333 26.53 43.88 -18.60
N VAL A 334 25.47 44.45 -19.14
CA VAL A 334 25.32 45.89 -19.36
C VAL A 334 24.12 46.35 -18.55
N GLY A 335 24.31 47.35 -17.69
CA GLY A 335 23.20 47.92 -16.90
C GLY A 335 22.13 48.44 -17.84
N VAL A 336 20.85 48.15 -17.57
CA VAL A 336 19.73 48.66 -18.38
C VAL A 336 19.75 50.20 -18.43
N SER A 337 20.26 50.86 -17.39
CA SER A 337 20.52 52.29 -17.32
C SER A 337 21.39 52.83 -18.47
N SER A 338 22.24 52.00 -19.07
CA SER A 338 23.10 52.40 -20.20
C SER A 338 22.47 52.19 -21.58
N LEU A 339 21.32 51.51 -21.65
CA LEU A 339 20.60 51.26 -22.90
C LEU A 339 19.34 52.11 -23.04
N VAL A 340 18.71 52.44 -21.92
CA VAL A 340 17.64 53.42 -21.88
C VAL A 340 18.30 54.78 -21.74
N THR A 341 18.02 55.70 -22.66
CA THR A 341 18.55 57.07 -22.56
C THR A 341 18.15 57.64 -21.21
N ASN A 342 19.09 58.31 -20.57
CA ASN A 342 18.87 58.95 -19.29
C ASN A 342 17.97 60.19 -19.39
N GLN A 343 17.55 60.53 -20.61
CA GLN A 343 16.57 61.55 -20.94
C GLN A 343 15.20 60.91 -21.16
N SER A 344 14.21 61.32 -20.38
CA SER A 344 12.80 61.24 -20.77
C SER A 344 12.43 62.48 -21.58
N ALA A 345 11.61 62.34 -22.61
CA ALA A 345 10.94 63.46 -23.27
C ALA A 345 9.53 63.58 -22.70
N ASP A 346 9.21 64.73 -22.10
CA ASP A 346 7.93 64.96 -21.42
C ASP A 346 6.95 65.73 -22.32
N SER A 347 7.45 66.70 -23.09
CA SER A 347 6.62 67.49 -23.99
C SER A 347 7.41 67.98 -25.21
N GLN A 348 6.71 68.10 -26.33
CA GLN A 348 7.20 68.63 -27.61
C GLN A 348 6.31 69.80 -28.02
N TYR A 349 6.93 70.97 -28.18
CA TYR A 349 6.28 72.22 -28.51
C TYR A 349 6.66 72.64 -29.93
N SER A 350 5.75 72.56 -30.89
CA SER A 350 6.00 72.85 -32.31
C SER A 350 5.40 74.19 -32.72
N GLY A 351 6.05 74.93 -33.63
CA GLY A 351 5.58 76.19 -34.19
C GLY A 351 5.76 77.40 -33.27
N TRP A 352 6.74 77.34 -32.36
CA TRP A 352 6.95 78.36 -31.34
C TRP A 352 7.76 79.53 -31.88
N TYR A 353 7.34 80.75 -31.55
CA TYR A 353 7.98 81.99 -31.97
C TYR A 353 8.86 82.59 -30.87
N ASN A 354 9.66 83.59 -31.25
CA ASN A 354 10.43 84.39 -30.33
C ASN A 354 9.56 84.93 -29.17
N GLY A 355 10.04 84.78 -27.94
CA GLY A 355 9.37 85.23 -26.72
C GLY A 355 8.40 84.23 -26.08
N TRP A 356 8.13 83.08 -26.69
CA TRP A 356 7.21 82.09 -26.12
C TRP A 356 7.85 81.31 -24.96
N GLY A 357 7.08 81.06 -23.90
CA GLY A 357 7.56 80.48 -22.64
C GLY A 357 7.19 79.02 -22.41
N VAL A 358 8.19 78.15 -22.30
CA VAL A 358 8.08 76.71 -22.00
C VAL A 358 8.31 76.50 -20.51
N ALA A 359 7.39 75.82 -19.82
CA ALA A 359 7.61 75.43 -18.44
C ALA A 359 8.67 74.31 -18.36
N PRO A 360 9.74 74.44 -17.53
CA PRO A 360 10.62 73.33 -17.24
C PRO A 360 9.82 72.18 -16.61
N PRO A 361 9.98 70.93 -17.07
CA PRO A 361 9.29 69.79 -16.48
C PRO A 361 9.75 69.55 -15.03
N ALA A 362 8.82 69.08 -14.20
CA ALA A 362 9.10 68.73 -12.81
C ALA A 362 9.79 67.35 -12.76
N CYS A 363 11.12 67.35 -12.62
CA CYS A 363 11.89 66.12 -12.54
C CYS A 363 11.87 65.51 -11.14
N GLY A 364 11.78 64.17 -11.08
CA GLY A 364 11.89 63.43 -9.82
C GLY A 364 13.30 63.54 -9.21
N PRO A 365 13.51 63.01 -8.00
CA PRO A 365 14.81 63.04 -7.31
C PRO A 365 15.95 62.55 -8.22
N GLY A 366 17.04 63.34 -8.30
CA GLY A 366 18.21 63.03 -9.15
C GLY A 366 18.05 63.35 -10.64
N GLY A 367 16.90 63.90 -11.05
CA GLY A 367 16.67 64.41 -12.40
C GLY A 367 16.92 65.91 -12.51
N SER A 368 17.43 66.35 -13.65
CA SER A 368 17.54 67.76 -14.04
C SER A 368 16.77 68.00 -15.34
N ALA A 369 16.07 69.12 -15.42
CA ALA A 369 15.30 69.46 -16.61
C ALA A 369 16.25 69.79 -17.78
N TRP A 370 15.92 69.31 -18.99
CA TRP A 370 16.65 69.61 -20.22
C TRP A 370 15.70 70.17 -21.29
N TYR A 371 16.27 70.92 -22.23
CA TYR A 371 15.58 71.36 -23.43
C TYR A 371 16.44 71.12 -24.68
N ARG A 372 15.80 70.98 -25.83
CA ARG A 372 16.42 70.97 -27.15
C ARG A 372 15.62 71.86 -28.07
N ILE A 373 16.30 72.78 -28.76
CA ILE A 373 15.69 73.62 -29.78
C ILE A 373 16.02 73.01 -31.15
N THR A 374 15.00 72.79 -31.97
CA THR A 374 15.13 72.36 -33.35
C THR A 374 14.47 73.40 -34.26
N PRO A 375 15.22 74.13 -35.10
CA PRO A 375 14.62 75.10 -36.03
C PRO A 375 13.61 74.41 -36.97
N GLN A 376 12.44 75.03 -37.18
CA GLN A 376 11.40 74.49 -38.06
C GLN A 376 11.25 75.29 -39.35
N SER A 377 11.53 76.59 -39.32
CA SER A 377 11.58 77.42 -40.51
C SER A 377 12.95 78.07 -40.66
N LEU A 378 13.40 78.20 -41.91
CA LEU A 378 14.59 78.93 -42.30
C LEU A 378 14.18 79.83 -43.47
N THR A 379 14.28 81.13 -43.29
CA THR A 379 13.99 82.14 -44.32
C THR A 379 15.13 83.14 -44.39
N THR A 380 15.26 83.84 -45.51
CA THR A 380 16.25 84.91 -45.69
C THR A 380 15.55 86.13 -46.30
N ASP A 381 15.92 87.33 -45.85
CA ASP A 381 15.48 88.59 -46.46
C ASP A 381 16.69 89.40 -46.92
N TYR A 382 16.80 89.57 -48.24
CA TYR A 382 17.85 90.33 -48.90
C TYR A 382 17.38 91.69 -49.44
N SER A 383 16.08 92.00 -49.35
CA SER A 383 15.46 93.14 -50.01
C SER A 383 15.05 94.28 -49.08
N ASN A 384 14.68 93.98 -47.83
CA ASN A 384 14.08 94.98 -46.94
C ASN A 384 15.01 95.45 -45.80
N HIS A 385 16.23 94.90 -45.70
CA HIS A 385 17.19 95.23 -44.65
C HIS A 385 18.55 95.66 -45.22
N ASN A 386 19.10 96.77 -44.71
CA ASN A 386 20.46 97.20 -44.98
C ASN A 386 21.19 97.46 -43.64
N PRO A 387 22.12 96.58 -43.21
CA PRO A 387 22.61 95.39 -43.92
C PRO A 387 21.60 94.22 -43.92
N PRO A 388 21.67 93.29 -44.89
CA PRO A 388 20.74 92.16 -45.02
C PRO A 388 20.92 91.14 -43.88
N ILE A 389 19.93 90.27 -43.67
CA ILE A 389 19.99 89.21 -42.65
C ILE A 389 20.79 88.01 -43.20
N ALA A 390 21.87 87.63 -42.50
CA ALA A 390 22.79 86.56 -42.90
C ALA A 390 22.56 85.23 -42.17
N GLY A 391 21.80 85.20 -41.08
CA GLY A 391 21.52 83.98 -40.33
C GLY A 391 20.59 84.20 -39.15
N ALA A 392 20.40 83.15 -38.35
CA ALA A 392 19.58 83.19 -37.15
C ALA A 392 20.30 82.50 -35.99
N ARG A 393 20.10 83.02 -34.78
CA ARG A 393 20.58 82.44 -33.52
C ARG A 393 19.38 82.06 -32.68
N PHE A 394 19.35 80.78 -32.30
CA PHE A 394 18.34 80.24 -31.39
C PHE A 394 18.97 80.00 -30.02
N SER A 395 18.35 80.54 -28.98
CA SER A 395 18.75 80.31 -27.59
C SER A 395 17.53 80.18 -26.70
N MET A 396 17.77 79.74 -25.47
CA MET A 396 16.75 79.69 -24.43
C MET A 396 17.14 80.63 -23.30
N GLY A 397 16.27 81.59 -22.99
CA GLY A 397 16.39 82.47 -21.84
C GLY A 397 15.63 81.93 -20.63
N TRP A 398 15.85 82.53 -19.46
CA TRP A 398 15.06 82.26 -18.25
C TRP A 398 14.41 83.56 -17.77
N ASN A 399 13.09 83.56 -17.57
CA ASN A 399 12.35 84.74 -17.09
C ASN A 399 12.03 84.71 -15.58
N GLY A 400 12.55 83.73 -14.84
CA GLY A 400 12.21 83.51 -13.42
C GLY A 400 11.21 82.38 -13.19
N SER A 401 10.49 81.91 -14.21
CA SER A 401 9.48 80.83 -14.09
C SER A 401 9.42 79.88 -15.28
N GLN A 402 9.76 80.35 -16.47
CA GLN A 402 9.71 79.61 -17.72
C GLN A 402 10.99 79.83 -18.53
N TRP A 403 11.30 78.84 -19.36
CA TRP A 403 12.28 78.95 -20.43
C TRP A 403 11.68 79.72 -21.59
N ILE A 404 12.29 80.83 -21.98
CA ILE A 404 11.80 81.68 -23.07
C ILE A 404 12.59 81.42 -24.33
N VAL A 405 11.89 81.04 -25.40
CA VAL A 405 12.48 80.91 -26.73
C VAL A 405 12.99 82.28 -27.16
N GLN A 406 14.28 82.36 -27.48
CA GLN A 406 14.92 83.57 -27.97
C GLN A 406 15.45 83.30 -29.37
N ILE A 407 14.88 84.00 -30.34
CA ILE A 407 15.28 83.96 -31.74
C ILE A 407 15.78 85.35 -32.10
N TYR A 408 17.01 85.40 -32.60
CA TYR A 408 17.62 86.61 -33.10
C TYR A 408 18.04 86.41 -34.54
N ASP A 409 17.71 87.37 -35.39
CA ASP A 409 18.26 87.44 -36.73
C ASP A 409 19.64 88.10 -36.67
N VAL A 410 20.57 87.61 -37.48
CA VAL A 410 21.95 88.06 -37.50
C VAL A 410 22.16 88.90 -38.74
N LEU A 411 22.54 90.17 -38.56
CA LEU A 411 22.83 91.08 -39.67
C LEU A 411 24.18 90.77 -40.35
N ALA A 412 24.24 90.95 -41.66
CA ALA A 412 25.44 90.82 -42.49
C ALA A 412 26.35 92.06 -42.40
N ASP A 413 26.51 92.65 -41.22
CA ASP A 413 27.23 93.91 -41.00
C ASP A 413 28.74 93.73 -40.71
N GLY A 414 29.22 92.48 -40.70
CA GLY A 414 30.58 92.10 -40.33
C GLY A 414 30.81 92.02 -38.81
N ALA A 415 29.91 92.57 -37.99
CA ALA A 415 29.91 92.46 -36.53
C ALA A 415 28.95 91.37 -36.01
N ASN A 416 28.12 90.80 -36.88
CA ASN A 416 27.05 89.83 -36.56
C ASN A 416 26.07 90.41 -35.53
N THR A 417 25.65 91.66 -35.71
CA THR A 417 24.69 92.30 -34.81
C THR A 417 23.40 91.48 -34.76
N LEU A 418 22.94 91.20 -33.53
CA LEU A 418 21.69 90.49 -33.26
C LEU A 418 20.53 91.49 -33.24
N VAL A 419 19.55 91.29 -34.12
CA VAL A 419 18.27 92.00 -34.07
C VAL A 419 17.17 91.02 -33.63
N ALA A 420 16.10 91.53 -33.03
CA ALA A 420 14.96 90.70 -32.67
C ALA A 420 14.39 90.04 -33.93
N ASP A 421 13.92 88.80 -33.83
CA ASP A 421 13.29 88.03 -34.93
C ASP A 421 12.31 88.89 -35.75
N GLN A 422 12.71 89.23 -36.97
CA GLN A 422 11.95 89.98 -37.97
C GLN A 422 11.40 89.04 -39.05
N LEU A 423 11.99 87.86 -39.18
CA LEU A 423 11.64 86.84 -40.16
C LEU A 423 10.48 85.92 -39.72
N GLY A 424 10.03 86.04 -38.47
CA GLY A 424 8.95 85.24 -37.92
C GLY A 424 9.32 83.76 -37.86
N LEU A 425 10.57 83.47 -37.49
CA LEU A 425 11.08 82.11 -37.48
C LEU A 425 10.41 81.29 -36.38
N GLN A 426 10.21 80.01 -36.68
CA GLN A 426 9.61 79.05 -35.78
C GLN A 426 10.61 77.98 -35.35
N VAL A 427 10.46 77.52 -34.12
CA VAL A 427 11.21 76.40 -33.57
C VAL A 427 10.28 75.33 -32.99
N GLN A 428 10.82 74.13 -32.91
CA GLN A 428 10.36 73.10 -32.01
C GLN A 428 11.21 73.13 -30.74
N VAL A 429 10.57 73.07 -29.58
CA VAL A 429 11.24 72.88 -28.29
C VAL A 429 10.81 71.54 -27.70
N ASP A 430 11.77 70.64 -27.53
CA ASP A 430 11.58 69.41 -26.77
C ASP A 430 12.06 69.66 -25.35
N VAL A 431 11.27 69.24 -24.36
CA VAL A 431 11.66 69.32 -22.95
C VAL A 431 11.49 67.97 -22.27
N GLY A 432 12.29 67.75 -21.25
CA GLY A 432 12.20 66.54 -20.47
C GLY A 432 13.12 66.51 -19.27
N CYS A 433 13.28 65.32 -18.69
CA CYS A 433 14.11 65.11 -17.51
C CYS A 433 15.31 64.23 -17.82
N ASN A 434 16.47 64.68 -17.36
CA ASN A 434 17.75 64.01 -17.52
C ASN A 434 18.18 63.48 -16.15
N TYR A 435 18.22 62.15 -16.00
CA TYR A 435 18.66 61.48 -14.80
C TYR A 435 20.15 61.15 -14.92
N SER A 436 20.91 61.21 -13.83
CA SER A 436 22.28 60.67 -13.85
C SER A 436 22.19 59.15 -13.92
N ASN A 437 22.77 58.53 -14.95
CA ASN A 437 23.00 57.09 -14.94
C ASN A 437 23.99 56.77 -13.81
N GLN A 438 23.59 55.93 -12.85
CA GLN A 438 24.49 55.30 -11.90
C GLN A 438 24.88 53.91 -12.40
#